data_AF-A0A961U1V0-F1
#
_entry.id   AF-A0A961U1V0-F1
#
_cell.length_a   1.000
_cell.length_b   1.000
_cell.length_c   1.000
_cell.angle_alpha   90.00
_cell.angle_beta   90.00
_cell.angle_gamma   90.00
#
_symmetry.space_group_name_H-M   'P 1'
#
loop_
_entity.id
_entity.type
_entity.pdbx_description
1 polymer ?
#
loop_
_entity_poly.entity_id
_entity_poly.type
_entity_poly.pdbx_seq_one_letter_code
_entity_poly.pdbx_strand_id
1 'polypeptide(L)'
;MKKPQTWRHWAYHNLDMAAWHRAGISPLNRIIVVLILAAVCSAVLETEPTIYDGNQTLFRLVQLAFAGVFLFEYIVRVWASAENKEHESEWQARMRYASSLPAVIDLVALVTLFLALYGGEGALLRLFRLIRIFMLARLGRYSTAFHAIGSAIKARRYELIASLTIGMMLLLV
;
A
#
# COMPACT_ATOMS: atom_id res chain seq x y z
N MET A 1 -17.19 -17.19 -23.72
CA MET A 1 -16.22 -18.31 -23.62
C MET A 1 -15.55 -18.24 -22.26
N LYS A 2 -15.67 -19.27 -21.42
CA LYS A 2 -14.99 -19.31 -20.11
C LYS A 2 -13.50 -19.52 -20.36
N LYS A 3 -12.67 -18.50 -20.11
CA LYS A 3 -11.20 -18.63 -20.18
C LYS A 3 -10.74 -19.73 -19.21
N PRO A 4 -9.80 -20.60 -19.58
CA PRO A 4 -9.35 -21.70 -18.73
C PRO A 4 -8.85 -21.16 -17.40
N GLN A 5 -9.23 -21.79 -16.29
CA GLN A 5 -8.80 -21.38 -14.95
C GLN A 5 -7.29 -21.58 -14.79
N THR A 6 -6.53 -20.56 -15.09
CA THR A 6 -5.10 -20.45 -14.76
C THR A 6 -4.95 -19.93 -13.34
N TRP A 7 -3.87 -20.34 -12.67
CA TRP A 7 -3.48 -19.85 -11.34
C TRP A 7 -3.46 -18.31 -11.23
N ARG A 8 -3.22 -17.62 -12.36
CA ARG A 8 -3.26 -16.16 -12.50
C ARG A 8 -4.65 -15.58 -12.30
N HIS A 9 -5.68 -16.20 -12.88
CA HIS A 9 -7.06 -15.75 -12.74
C HIS A 9 -7.56 -15.93 -11.29
N TRP A 10 -7.17 -17.02 -10.63
CA TRP A 10 -7.48 -17.24 -9.21
C TRP A 10 -6.81 -16.18 -8.32
N ALA A 11 -5.53 -15.89 -8.56
CA ALA A 11 -4.80 -14.86 -7.83
C ALA A 11 -5.44 -13.47 -8.02
N TYR A 12 -5.76 -13.12 -9.27
CA TYR A 12 -6.44 -11.86 -9.61
C TYR A 12 -7.76 -11.71 -8.86
N HIS A 13 -8.63 -12.72 -8.88
CA HIS A 13 -9.92 -12.65 -8.20
C HIS A 13 -9.80 -12.55 -6.67
N ASN A 14 -8.81 -13.20 -6.05
CA ASN A 14 -8.66 -13.19 -4.58
C ASN A 14 -7.87 -12.00 -4.03
N LEU A 15 -6.97 -11.40 -4.82
CA LEU A 15 -6.11 -10.29 -4.39
C LEU A 15 -6.60 -8.93 -4.89
N ASP A 16 -7.15 -8.85 -6.09
CA ASP A 16 -7.68 -7.60 -6.61
C ASP A 16 -9.07 -7.32 -6.02
N MET A 17 -9.17 -6.19 -5.32
CA MET A 17 -10.40 -5.76 -4.67
C MET A 17 -11.47 -5.37 -5.71
N ALA A 18 -11.05 -4.94 -6.91
CA ALA A 18 -11.96 -4.64 -8.01
C ALA A 18 -12.56 -5.89 -8.67
N ALA A 19 -11.88 -7.04 -8.56
CA ALA A 19 -12.32 -8.30 -9.13
C ALA A 19 -13.21 -9.13 -8.19
N TRP A 20 -13.23 -8.80 -6.90
CA TRP A 20 -13.98 -9.55 -5.88
C TRP A 20 -15.48 -9.21 -5.92
N HIS A 21 -16.29 -10.18 -6.38
CA HIS A 21 -17.73 -10.00 -6.60
C HIS A 21 -18.63 -10.22 -5.36
N ARG A 22 -18.09 -10.63 -4.21
CA ARG A 22 -18.90 -10.89 -2.99
C ARG A 22 -18.83 -9.70 -2.03
N ALA A 23 -19.91 -9.45 -1.27
CA ALA A 23 -19.93 -8.43 -0.24
C ALA A 23 -18.82 -8.70 0.81
N GLY A 24 -17.89 -7.75 0.96
CA GLY A 24 -16.79 -7.79 1.93
C GLY A 24 -15.40 -7.99 1.33
N ILE A 25 -14.41 -8.17 2.20
CA ILE A 25 -13.00 -8.32 1.85
C ILE A 25 -12.67 -9.80 1.68
N SER A 26 -11.97 -10.17 0.60
CA SER A 26 -11.42 -11.52 0.39
C SER A 26 -10.63 -12.01 1.63
N PRO A 27 -10.67 -13.31 2.00
CA PRO A 27 -9.90 -13.84 3.11
C PRO A 27 -8.40 -13.52 3.04
N LEU A 28 -7.81 -13.55 1.84
CA LEU A 28 -6.39 -13.18 1.65
C LEU A 28 -6.15 -11.70 1.94
N ASN A 29 -7.04 -10.83 1.47
CA ASN A 29 -6.95 -9.40 1.74
C ASN A 29 -7.14 -9.10 3.23
N ARG A 30 -7.98 -9.87 3.95
CA ARG A 30 -8.11 -9.76 5.41
C ARG A 30 -6.81 -10.16 6.12
N ILE A 31 -6.16 -11.24 5.69
CA ILE A 31 -4.85 -11.64 6.23
C ILE A 31 -3.82 -10.53 5.99
N ILE A 32 -3.77 -9.95 4.78
CA ILE A 32 -2.85 -8.85 4.47
C ILE A 32 -3.11 -7.64 5.36
N VAL A 33 -4.38 -7.27 5.60
CA VAL A 33 -4.73 -6.17 6.52
C VAL A 33 -4.25 -6.45 7.94
N VAL A 34 -4.47 -7.66 8.46
CA VAL A 34 -3.98 -8.05 9.80
C VAL A 34 -2.45 -7.98 9.86
N LEU A 35 -1.76 -8.44 8.81
CA LEU A 35 -0.30 -8.33 8.73
C LEU A 35 0.18 -6.88 8.67
N ILE A 36 -0.51 -5.98 7.96
CA ILE A 36 -0.18 -4.55 7.95
C ILE A 36 -0.34 -3.96 9.36
N LEU A 37 -1.44 -4.27 10.05
CA LEU A 37 -1.65 -3.82 11.42
C LEU A 37 -0.57 -4.36 12.37
N ALA A 38 -0.22 -5.64 12.26
CA ALA A 38 0.85 -6.25 13.04
C ALA A 38 2.22 -5.59 12.76
N ALA A 39 2.51 -5.29 11.49
CA ALA A 39 3.74 -4.60 11.09
C ALA A 39 3.80 -3.18 11.66
N VAL A 40 2.69 -2.45 11.67
CA VAL A 40 2.59 -1.12 12.27
C VAL A 40 2.77 -1.21 13.79
N CYS A 41 2.08 -2.14 14.47
CA CYS A 41 2.27 -2.34 15.90
C CYS A 41 3.72 -2.65 16.24
N SER A 42 4.37 -3.53 15.47
CA SER A 42 5.81 -3.81 15.64
C SER A 42 6.66 -2.56 15.46
N ALA A 43 6.35 -1.69 14.49
CA ALA A 43 7.09 -0.46 14.26
C ALA A 43 6.89 0.57 15.38
N VAL A 44 5.71 0.60 16.01
CA VAL A 44 5.44 1.43 17.20
C VAL A 44 6.20 0.89 18.41
N LEU A 45 6.21 -0.43 18.63
CA LEU A 45 6.96 -1.02 19.74
C LEU A 45 8.47 -0.78 19.63
N GLU A 46 8.99 -0.68 18.40
CA GLU A 46 10.39 -0.35 18.13
C GLU A 46 10.76 1.09 18.55
N THR A 47 9.80 2.00 18.68
CA THR A 47 10.10 3.37 19.12
C THR A 47 10.38 3.48 20.61
N GLU A 48 10.00 2.48 21.40
CA GLU A 48 10.21 2.45 22.85
C GLU A 48 11.58 1.82 23.20
N PRO A 49 12.55 2.59 23.73
CA PRO A 49 13.90 2.09 24.02
C PRO A 49 13.89 0.92 25.01
N THR A 50 12.98 0.94 25.98
CA THR A 50 12.82 -0.12 27.00
C THR A 50 12.47 -1.48 26.42
N ILE A 51 11.81 -1.51 25.25
CA ILE A 51 11.42 -2.74 24.55
C ILE A 51 12.47 -3.09 23.48
N TYR A 52 12.99 -2.08 22.79
CA TYR A 52 13.92 -2.25 21.68
C TYR A 52 15.33 -2.66 22.13
N ASP A 53 15.83 -2.08 23.22
CA ASP A 53 17.16 -2.36 23.73
C ASP A 53 17.26 -3.81 24.23
N GLY A 54 18.22 -4.56 23.67
CA GLY A 54 18.36 -6.01 23.89
C GLY A 54 17.56 -6.89 22.92
N ASN A 55 16.53 -6.37 22.23
CA ASN A 55 15.71 -7.12 21.28
C ASN A 55 15.92 -6.72 19.81
N GLN A 56 16.94 -5.92 19.51
CA GLN A 56 17.22 -5.35 18.19
C GLN A 56 17.24 -6.40 17.07
N THR A 57 17.82 -7.58 17.32
CA THR A 57 17.85 -8.69 16.35
C THR A 57 16.47 -9.28 16.08
N LEU A 58 15.63 -9.41 17.11
CA LEU A 58 14.24 -9.87 16.96
C LEU A 58 13.44 -8.90 16.09
N PHE A 59 13.52 -7.60 16.38
CA PHE A 59 12.84 -6.58 15.58
C PHE A 59 13.31 -6.58 14.12
N ARG A 60 14.62 -6.75 13.86
CA ARG A 60 15.14 -6.91 12.50
C ARG A 60 14.57 -8.15 11.79
N LEU A 61 14.48 -9.29 12.47
CA LEU A 61 13.91 -10.51 11.89
C LEU A 61 12.41 -10.35 11.59
N VAL A 62 11.65 -9.72 12.50
CA VAL A 62 10.23 -9.44 12.31
C VAL A 62 10.02 -8.48 11.13
N GLN A 63 10.82 -7.42 11.03
CA GLN A 63 10.80 -6.51 9.88
C GLN A 63 11.12 -7.25 8.57
N LEU A 64 12.14 -8.11 8.56
CA LEU A 64 12.50 -8.90 7.39
C LEU A 64 11.38 -9.87 6.98
N ALA A 65 10.70 -10.48 7.95
CA ALA A 65 9.56 -11.36 7.70
C ALA A 65 8.39 -10.58 7.04
N PHE A 66 8.02 -9.42 7.60
CA PHE A 66 7.02 -8.55 6.96
C PHE A 66 7.47 -8.09 5.57
N ALA A 67 8.76 -7.82 5.38
CA ALA A 67 9.34 -7.44 4.08
C ALA A 67 9.13 -8.51 3.04
N GLY A 68 9.49 -9.75 3.36
CA GLY A 68 9.34 -10.88 2.47
C GLY A 68 7.88 -11.10 2.07
N VAL A 69 6.97 -11.06 3.05
CA VAL A 69 5.54 -11.28 2.79
C VAL A 69 4.94 -10.17 1.91
N PHE A 70 5.25 -8.89 2.20
CA PHE A 70 4.74 -7.78 1.41
C PHE A 70 5.39 -7.65 0.04
N LEU A 71 6.67 -8.00 -0.09
CA LEU A 71 7.33 -8.12 -1.38
C LEU A 71 6.65 -9.17 -2.25
N PHE A 72 6.42 -10.36 -1.70
CA PHE A 72 5.76 -11.44 -2.40
C PHE A 72 4.35 -11.04 -2.82
N GLU A 73 3.58 -10.45 -1.92
CA GLU A 73 2.24 -9.94 -2.21
C GLU A 73 2.24 -8.89 -3.34
N TYR A 74 3.17 -7.95 -3.32
CA TYR A 74 3.34 -6.96 -4.37
C TYR A 74 3.63 -7.61 -5.73
N ILE A 75 4.57 -8.56 -5.78
CA ILE A 75 4.94 -9.29 -7.02
C ILE A 75 3.72 -10.06 -7.56
N VAL A 76 3.00 -10.78 -6.70
CA VAL A 76 1.82 -11.54 -7.12
C VAL A 76 0.74 -10.60 -7.68
N ARG A 77 0.55 -9.41 -7.09
CA ARG A 77 -0.39 -8.42 -7.64
C ARG A 77 0.03 -7.87 -8.99
N VAL A 78 1.30 -7.50 -9.16
CA VAL A 78 1.81 -7.04 -10.46
C VAL A 78 1.62 -8.15 -11.49
N TRP A 79 1.94 -9.41 -11.16
CA TRP A 79 1.75 -10.55 -12.06
C TRP A 79 0.27 -10.79 -12.41
N ALA A 80 -0.63 -10.72 -11.42
CA ALA A 80 -2.06 -10.90 -11.60
C ALA A 80 -2.73 -9.75 -12.37
N SER A 81 -2.17 -8.53 -12.32
CA SER A 81 -2.73 -7.35 -12.99
C SER A 81 -2.82 -7.47 -14.51
N ALA A 82 -2.06 -8.40 -15.12
CA ALA A 82 -2.13 -8.71 -16.54
C ALA A 82 -3.51 -9.25 -16.99
N GLU A 83 -4.33 -9.73 -16.07
CA GLU A 83 -5.68 -10.24 -16.36
C GLU A 83 -6.73 -9.12 -16.48
N ASN A 84 -6.42 -7.91 -16.01
CA ASN A 84 -7.40 -6.83 -15.78
C ASN A 84 -7.94 -6.21 -17.09
N LYS A 85 -7.33 -6.45 -18.26
CA LYS A 85 -7.78 -5.82 -19.52
C LYS A 85 -7.62 -6.68 -20.76
N GLU A 86 -8.74 -6.90 -21.46
CA GLU A 86 -8.80 -7.68 -22.70
C GLU A 86 -8.17 -6.99 -23.93
N HIS A 87 -7.84 -5.69 -23.83
CA HIS A 87 -7.39 -4.88 -24.98
C HIS A 87 -5.98 -4.27 -24.79
N GLU A 88 -5.21 -4.73 -23.80
CA GLU A 88 -3.84 -4.25 -23.56
C GLU A 88 -2.85 -5.41 -23.57
N SER A 89 -1.59 -5.15 -23.96
CA SER A 89 -0.55 -6.16 -23.80
C SER A 89 -0.26 -6.39 -22.32
N GLU A 90 0.11 -7.62 -21.94
CA GLU A 90 0.36 -7.97 -20.53
C GLU A 90 1.37 -7.04 -19.87
N TRP A 91 2.39 -6.60 -20.63
CA TRP A 91 3.42 -5.68 -20.15
C TRP A 91 2.86 -4.27 -19.86
N GLN A 92 1.97 -3.76 -20.72
CA GLN A 92 1.34 -2.46 -20.51
C GLN A 92 0.41 -2.47 -19.28
N ALA A 93 -0.33 -3.55 -19.08
CA ALA A 93 -1.18 -3.72 -17.90
C ALA A 93 -0.36 -3.70 -16.60
N ARG A 94 0.77 -4.43 -16.57
CA ARG A 94 1.71 -4.45 -15.43
C ARG A 94 2.30 -3.07 -15.13
N MET A 95 2.77 -2.36 -16.17
CA MET A 95 3.37 -1.04 -15.99
C MET A 95 2.37 -0.01 -15.48
N ARG A 96 1.14 -0.04 -16.01
CA ARG A 96 0.05 0.82 -15.57
C ARG A 96 -0.32 0.56 -14.11
N TYR A 97 -0.36 -0.71 -13.72
CA TYR A 97 -0.59 -1.09 -12.33
C TYR A 97 0.55 -0.60 -11.43
N ALA A 98 1.81 -0.83 -11.82
CA ALA A 98 2.98 -0.38 -11.06
C ALA A 98 3.01 1.14 -10.85
N SER A 99 2.52 1.93 -11.83
CA SER A 99 2.39 3.39 -11.73
C SER A 99 1.13 3.86 -11.00
N SER A 100 0.27 2.95 -10.53
CA SER A 100 -0.93 3.32 -9.77
C SER A 100 -0.56 3.78 -8.35
N LEU A 101 -1.28 4.76 -7.81
CA LEU A 101 -1.07 5.27 -6.45
C LEU A 101 -0.95 4.16 -5.39
N PRO A 102 -1.83 3.13 -5.35
CA PRO A 102 -1.69 2.05 -4.39
C PRO A 102 -0.38 1.26 -4.56
N ALA A 103 0.00 0.92 -5.80
CA ALA A 103 1.23 0.19 -6.07
C ALA A 103 2.48 0.99 -5.69
N VAL A 104 2.47 2.31 -5.93
CA VAL A 104 3.55 3.22 -5.49
C VAL A 104 3.66 3.24 -3.97
N ILE A 105 2.54 3.27 -3.24
CA ILE A 105 2.55 3.20 -1.77
C ILE A 105 3.18 1.88 -1.27
N ASP A 106 2.86 0.75 -1.91
CA ASP A 106 3.52 -0.52 -1.57
C ASP A 106 5.02 -0.48 -1.83
N LEU A 107 5.41 0.07 -2.99
CA LEU A 107 6.82 0.17 -3.36
C LEU A 107 7.60 1.05 -2.38
N VAL A 108 7.06 2.20 -1.99
CA VAL A 108 7.66 3.08 -0.98
C VAL A 108 7.78 2.36 0.35
N ALA A 109 6.75 1.64 0.78
CA ALA A 109 6.77 0.88 2.03
C ALA A 109 7.84 -0.23 2.00
N LEU A 110 7.94 -0.95 0.89
CA LEU A 110 8.94 -1.99 0.65
C LEU A 110 10.37 -1.41 0.66
N VAL A 111 10.60 -0.33 -0.09
CA VAL A 111 11.91 0.35 -0.14
C VAL A 111 12.32 0.83 1.24
N THR A 112 11.42 1.44 1.99
CA THR A 112 11.69 1.93 3.34
C THR A 112 12.11 0.81 4.29
N LEU A 113 11.49 -0.36 4.15
CA LEU A 113 11.79 -1.53 4.96
C LEU A 113 13.15 -2.14 4.60
N PHE A 114 13.48 -2.22 3.31
CA PHE A 114 14.81 -2.62 2.85
C PHE A 114 15.90 -1.64 3.32
N LEU A 115 15.69 -0.33 3.16
CA LEU A 115 16.65 0.68 3.59
C LEU A 115 16.94 0.65 5.09
N ALA A 116 15.95 0.29 5.90
CA ALA A 116 16.17 0.14 7.34
C ALA A 116 17.03 -1.07 7.72
N LEU A 117 17.06 -2.13 6.88
CA LEU A 117 17.89 -3.31 7.10
C LEU A 117 19.36 -3.07 6.73
N TYR A 118 19.61 -2.24 5.71
CA TYR A 118 20.95 -2.01 5.15
C TYR A 118 21.57 -0.66 5.53
N GLY A 119 20.81 0.24 6.14
CA GLY A 119 21.25 1.61 6.42
C GLY A 119 21.97 1.78 7.77
N GLY A 120 23.08 2.54 7.78
CA GLY A 120 23.79 2.99 8.99
C GLY A 120 23.16 4.18 9.74
N GLU A 121 23.93 4.89 10.57
CA GLU A 121 23.39 5.96 11.45
C GLU A 121 23.29 7.35 10.78
N GLY A 122 22.85 7.40 9.52
CA GLY A 122 22.73 8.65 8.75
C GLY A 122 21.47 9.46 9.06
N ALA A 123 21.53 10.79 8.89
CA ALA A 123 20.34 11.66 8.96
C ALA A 123 19.24 11.27 7.97
N LEU A 124 19.61 10.80 6.77
CA LEU A 124 18.67 10.27 5.78
C LEU A 124 17.91 9.04 6.30
N LEU A 125 18.53 8.21 7.14
CA LEU A 125 17.92 7.00 7.69
C LEU A 125 16.97 7.31 8.85
N ARG A 126 17.16 8.44 9.53
CA ARG A 126 16.11 9.01 10.40
C ARG A 126 14.88 9.42 9.58
N LEU A 127 15.06 10.01 8.40
CA LEU A 127 13.95 10.35 7.51
C LEU A 127 13.21 9.09 7.00
N PHE A 128 13.94 8.03 6.64
CA PHE A 128 13.34 6.76 6.23
C PHE A 128 12.53 6.10 7.37
N ARG A 129 12.96 6.23 8.63
CA ARG A 129 12.14 5.80 9.77
C ARG A 129 10.78 6.52 9.82
N LEU A 130 10.74 7.82 9.53
CA LEU A 130 9.48 8.57 9.45
C LEU A 130 8.62 8.12 8.26
N ILE A 131 9.25 7.79 7.13
CA ILE A 131 8.53 7.30 5.93
C ILE A 131 7.79 5.99 6.21
N ARG A 132 8.16 5.20 7.24
CA ARG A 132 7.42 4.00 7.63
C ARG A 132 5.96 4.29 7.96
N ILE A 133 5.59 5.52 8.37
CA ILE A 133 4.19 5.89 8.57
C ILE A 133 3.36 5.77 7.28
N PHE A 134 3.98 5.94 6.11
CA PHE A 134 3.32 5.72 4.82
C PHE A 134 2.93 4.25 4.61
N MET A 135 3.50 3.31 5.37
CA MET A 135 3.01 1.92 5.36
C MET A 135 1.55 1.83 5.84
N LEU A 136 1.09 2.74 6.71
CA LEU A 136 -0.34 2.85 7.06
C LEU A 136 -1.20 3.24 5.87
N ALA A 137 -0.67 4.00 4.90
CA ALA A 137 -1.41 4.34 3.70
C ALA A 137 -1.76 3.10 2.85
N ARG A 138 -1.08 1.97 3.05
CA ARG A 138 -1.48 0.67 2.46
C ARG A 138 -2.87 0.24 2.93
N LEU A 139 -3.29 0.59 4.15
CA LEU A 139 -4.66 0.32 4.64
C LEU A 139 -5.71 1.11 3.86
N GLY A 140 -5.33 2.26 3.30
CA GLY A 140 -6.21 3.14 2.52
C GLY A 140 -6.90 2.43 1.36
N ARG A 141 -6.22 1.46 0.72
CA ARG A 141 -6.83 0.68 -0.38
C ARG A 141 -7.94 -0.26 0.07
N TYR A 142 -7.91 -0.71 1.32
CA TYR A 142 -8.87 -1.68 1.87
C TYR A 142 -10.05 -0.99 2.55
N SER A 143 -9.95 0.32 2.75
CA SER A 143 -10.98 1.12 3.38
C SER A 143 -11.93 1.66 2.33
N THR A 144 -13.16 1.17 2.36
CA THR A 144 -14.27 1.71 1.56
C THR A 144 -14.53 3.18 1.88
N ALA A 145 -14.24 3.62 3.11
CA ALA A 145 -14.38 5.02 3.52
C ALA A 145 -13.43 5.95 2.75
N PHE A 146 -12.15 5.57 2.57
CA PHE A 146 -11.20 6.37 1.78
C PHE A 146 -11.61 6.44 0.31
N HIS A 147 -12.17 5.36 -0.25
CA HIS A 147 -12.72 5.38 -1.60
C HIS A 147 -13.92 6.32 -1.72
N ALA A 148 -14.84 6.28 -0.74
CA ALA A 148 -16.01 7.16 -0.70
C ALA A 148 -15.59 8.64 -0.58
N ILE A 149 -14.66 8.96 0.32
CA ILE A 149 -14.09 10.32 0.47
C ILE A 149 -13.44 10.77 -0.84
N GLY A 150 -12.60 9.93 -1.44
CA GLY A 150 -11.95 10.23 -2.71
C GLY A 150 -12.96 10.48 -3.83
N SER A 151 -14.03 9.69 -3.90
CA SER A 151 -15.11 9.87 -4.88
C SER A 151 -15.88 11.17 -4.66
N ALA A 152 -16.19 11.52 -3.41
CA ALA A 152 -16.89 12.75 -3.05
C ALA A 152 -16.06 14.00 -3.38
N ILE A 153 -14.76 13.99 -3.04
CA ILE A 153 -13.83 15.06 -3.41
C ILE A 153 -13.75 15.19 -4.93
N LYS A 154 -13.60 14.08 -5.65
CA LYS A 154 -13.49 14.10 -7.12
C LYS A 154 -14.76 14.62 -7.79
N ALA A 155 -15.93 14.33 -7.22
CA ALA A 155 -17.22 14.83 -7.66
C ALA A 155 -17.36 16.34 -7.42
N ARG A 156 -16.84 16.86 -6.30
CA ARG A 156 -16.95 18.28 -5.92
C ARG A 156 -15.66 19.08 -6.14
N ARG A 157 -14.72 18.58 -6.94
CA ARG A 157 -13.37 19.17 -7.09
C ARG A 157 -13.39 20.62 -7.55
N TYR A 158 -14.30 20.98 -8.46
CA TYR A 158 -14.36 22.33 -9.01
C TYR A 158 -14.90 23.33 -7.97
N GLU A 159 -15.89 22.94 -7.17
CA GLU A 159 -16.44 23.74 -6.07
C GLU A 159 -15.39 23.94 -4.96
N LEU A 160 -14.67 22.86 -4.60
CA LEU A 160 -13.59 22.92 -3.62
C LEU A 160 -12.46 23.87 -4.07
N ILE A 161 -11.98 23.73 -5.32
CA ILE A 161 -10.94 24.61 -5.86
C ILE A 161 -11.41 26.06 -5.89
N ALA A 162 -12.64 26.33 -6.36
CA ALA A 162 -13.17 27.69 -6.41
C ALA A 162 -13.23 28.33 -5.02
N SER A 163 -13.75 27.61 -4.01
CA SER A 163 -13.81 28.10 -2.63
C SER A 163 -12.42 28.37 -2.04
N LEU A 164 -11.44 27.51 -2.33
CA LEU A 164 -10.06 27.66 -1.87
C LEU A 164 -9.38 28.87 -2.52
N THR A 165 -9.60 29.07 -3.82
CA THR A 165 -9.07 30.23 -4.56
C THR A 165 -9.63 31.54 -4.03
N ILE A 166 -10.94 31.62 -3.80
CA ILE A 166 -11.57 32.82 -3.22
C ILE A 166 -11.04 33.08 -1.81
N GLY A 167 -10.94 32.04 -0.97
CA GLY A 167 -10.38 32.16 0.38
C GLY A 167 -8.93 32.65 0.38
N MET A 168 -8.08 32.12 -0.51
CA MET A 168 -6.69 32.58 -0.68
C MET A 168 -6.62 34.03 -1.13
N MET A 169 -7.47 34.47 -2.05
CA MET A 169 -7.52 35.87 -2.48
C MET A 169 -7.88 36.81 -1.33
N LEU A 170 -8.86 36.43 -0.49
CA LEU A 170 -9.25 37.22 0.68
C LEU A 170 -8.14 37.34 1.72
N LEU A 171 -7.28 36.33 1.88
CA LEU A 171 -6.14 36.39 2.79
C LEU A 171 -4.98 37.27 2.28
N LEU A 172 -4.94 37.55 0.97
CA LEU A 172 -3.87 38.35 0.35
C LEU A 172 -4.18 39.86 0.30
N VAL A 173 -5.43 40.26 0.51
CA VAL A 173 -5.90 41.65 0.57
C VAL A 173 -5.87 42.14 2.01
#